data_AF-A0A8K0VNR9-F1
#
_entry.id   AF-A0A8K0VNR9-F1
#
_cell.length_a   1.000
_cell.length_b   1.000
_cell.length_c   1.000
_cell.angle_alpha   90.00
_cell.angle_beta   90.00
_cell.angle_gamma   90.00
#
_symmetry.space_group_name_H-M   'P 1'
#
loop_
_entity.id
_entity.type
_entity.pdbx_description
1 polymer ?
#
loop_
_entity_poly.entity_id
_entity_poly.type
_entity_poly.pdbx_seq_one_letter_code
_entity_poly.pdbx_strand_id
1 'polypeptide(L)'
;MRFLALLAAALPLVYSVPADFPPAFNPPLKSVEERADLKSLEKRVDLNSVEKRVVSTERSCGVIGYDQQKPSPFCIKHFKCTVSDCLALCQSKPECESFAIGSRGCYFYSAVVAGNFHADLNSPFEFYDRACASGSGRIRLENLDGSLYGYMSNNFNPFGERTTATLANALKVDYEAVEFVSTQLNLDNANSAAYVDLTYLSGIVGFGATNSDLGPGSYNYVTLGASTDTPPGVKPQSGIDNSFTRATGIAKNVESAIWKLDLQNLVLTPQWVNTDITSNPLTVVFTQNTLAVTGDFTEFTNTFGTAVQLKLRLELTT
;
A
#
# COMPACT_ATOMS: atom_id res chain seq x y z
N MET A 1 23.09 37.22 29.76
CA MET A 1 23.67 37.14 28.40
C MET A 1 22.62 37.63 27.42
N ARG A 2 22.88 38.76 26.75
CA ARG A 2 21.92 39.45 25.88
C ARG A 2 21.90 38.82 24.48
N PHE A 3 20.71 38.48 24.00
CA PHE A 3 20.43 38.12 22.61
C PHE A 3 20.55 39.36 21.72
N LEU A 4 21.31 39.26 20.62
CA LEU A 4 21.27 40.22 19.51
C LEU A 4 20.70 39.48 18.28
N ALA A 5 19.56 39.96 17.80
CA ALA A 5 18.95 39.55 16.55
C ALA A 5 19.54 40.39 15.40
N LEU A 6 20.02 39.74 14.34
CA LEU A 6 20.32 40.39 13.06
C LEU A 6 19.14 40.16 12.11
N LEU A 7 18.50 41.26 11.70
CA LEU A 7 17.67 41.33 10.49
C LEU A 7 18.58 41.39 9.26
N ALA A 8 18.36 40.51 8.28
CA ALA A 8 18.88 40.66 6.93
C ALA A 8 17.70 40.85 5.96
N ALA A 9 17.70 42.00 5.27
CA ALA A 9 16.73 42.36 4.25
C ALA A 9 17.05 41.65 2.93
N ALA A 10 16.05 41.02 2.31
CA ALA A 10 16.14 40.43 0.99
C ALA A 10 15.59 41.41 -0.07
N LEU A 11 16.41 41.76 -1.05
CA LEU A 11 16.04 42.46 -2.29
C LEU A 11 15.42 41.47 -3.29
N PRO A 12 14.44 41.87 -4.12
CA PRO A 12 13.87 41.00 -5.14
C PRO A 12 14.74 40.97 -6.40
N LEU A 13 15.10 39.76 -6.83
CA LEU A 13 15.65 39.48 -8.15
C LEU A 13 14.50 39.46 -9.17
N VAL A 14 14.52 40.41 -10.11
CA VAL A 14 13.67 40.42 -11.31
C VAL A 14 14.34 39.54 -12.36
N TYR A 15 13.73 38.39 -12.68
CA TYR A 15 14.12 37.58 -13.83
C TYR A 15 13.22 37.94 -15.02
N SER A 16 13.81 38.51 -16.06
CA SER A 16 13.21 38.72 -17.37
C SER A 16 13.35 37.45 -18.22
N VAL A 17 12.24 36.96 -18.76
CA VAL A 17 12.20 35.86 -19.73
C VAL A 17 12.19 36.45 -21.14
N PRO A 18 13.13 36.12 -22.04
CA PRO A 18 13.01 36.47 -23.44
C PRO A 18 12.00 35.54 -24.13
N ALA A 19 11.06 36.15 -24.83
CA ALA A 19 10.13 35.51 -25.75
C ALA A 19 10.86 35.20 -27.06
N ASP A 20 10.87 33.93 -27.48
CA ASP A 20 11.05 33.53 -28.87
C ASP A 20 10.65 32.05 -29.04
N PHE A 21 9.40 31.83 -29.46
CA PHE A 21 8.94 30.56 -30.00
C PHE A 21 8.79 30.71 -31.52
N PRO A 22 9.45 29.88 -32.35
CA PRO A 22 9.22 29.89 -33.80
C PRO A 22 7.86 29.27 -34.16
N PRO A 23 7.26 29.69 -35.29
CA PRO A 23 5.89 29.33 -35.67
C PRO A 23 5.76 27.86 -36.10
N ALA A 24 4.55 27.33 -35.86
CA ALA A 24 4.12 26.00 -36.26
C ALA A 24 4.28 25.78 -37.77
N PHE A 25 4.97 24.69 -38.12
CA PHE A 25 5.09 24.20 -39.49
C PHE A 25 3.77 23.53 -39.90
N ASN A 26 3.01 24.19 -40.77
CA ASN A 26 1.82 23.65 -41.41
C ASN A 26 2.22 23.04 -42.76
N PRO A 27 2.25 21.71 -42.92
CA PRO A 27 2.48 21.12 -44.24
C PRO A 27 1.24 21.33 -45.14
N PRO A 28 1.42 21.52 -46.45
CA PRO A 28 0.33 21.82 -47.37
C PRO A 28 -0.57 20.60 -47.60
N LEU A 29 -1.88 20.82 -47.50
CA LEU A 29 -2.91 19.93 -48.04
C LEU A 29 -2.65 19.73 -49.54
N LYS A 30 -2.17 18.55 -49.92
CA LYS A 30 -2.20 18.09 -51.31
C LYS A 30 -3.59 17.58 -51.65
N SER A 31 -4.01 18.03 -52.82
CA SER A 31 -5.25 17.80 -53.53
C SER A 31 -5.62 16.33 -53.76
N VAL A 32 -6.91 16.05 -53.53
CA VAL A 32 -7.83 15.29 -54.39
C VAL A 32 -7.17 14.49 -55.53
N GLU A 33 -6.80 13.22 -55.29
CA GLU A 33 -6.74 12.17 -56.33
C GLU A 33 -6.44 10.75 -55.77
N GLU A 34 -7.09 10.33 -54.68
CA GLU A 34 -6.92 8.94 -54.19
C GLU A 34 -8.23 8.38 -53.60
N ARG A 35 -9.30 8.39 -54.39
CA ARG A 35 -10.64 7.90 -54.00
C ARG A 35 -11.17 6.73 -54.82
N ALA A 36 -10.29 5.97 -55.49
CA ALA A 36 -10.70 4.86 -56.35
C ALA A 36 -10.35 3.44 -55.83
N ASP A 37 -9.62 3.27 -54.73
CA ASP A 37 -9.20 1.93 -54.27
C ASP A 37 -9.73 1.48 -52.89
N LEU A 38 -10.54 2.28 -52.21
CA LEU A 38 -11.08 1.94 -50.88
C LEU A 38 -12.31 1.00 -50.87
N LYS A 39 -12.87 0.63 -52.03
CA LYS A 39 -14.05 -0.28 -52.10
C LYS A 39 -13.70 -1.75 -52.33
N SER A 40 -12.41 -2.09 -52.51
CA SER A 40 -11.94 -3.45 -52.79
C SER A 40 -11.38 -4.17 -51.55
N LEU A 41 -11.08 -3.44 -50.47
CA LEU A 41 -10.50 -3.97 -49.23
C LEU A 41 -11.53 -4.27 -48.12
N GLU A 42 -12.81 -3.95 -48.30
CA GLU A 42 -13.87 -4.18 -47.30
C GLU A 42 -14.38 -5.64 -47.21
N LYS A 43 -13.74 -6.61 -47.87
CA LYS A 43 -14.26 -7.99 -47.90
C LYS A 43 -13.51 -9.06 -47.10
N ARG A 44 -12.51 -8.75 -46.26
CA ARG A 44 -11.82 -9.81 -45.46
C ARG A 44 -11.26 -9.38 -44.10
N VAL A 45 -12.00 -8.60 -43.30
CA VAL A 45 -11.72 -8.52 -41.86
C VAL A 45 -13.02 -8.69 -41.09
N ASP A 46 -13.21 -9.92 -40.58
CA ASP A 46 -14.29 -10.25 -39.66
C ASP A 46 -13.95 -9.66 -38.27
N LEU A 47 -14.29 -8.38 -38.11
CA LEU A 47 -14.05 -7.55 -36.92
C LEU A 47 -14.75 -8.05 -35.65
N ASN A 48 -15.52 -9.14 -35.73
CA ASN A 48 -16.22 -9.76 -34.59
C ASN A 48 -15.50 -10.98 -33.99
N SER A 49 -14.29 -11.34 -34.44
CA SER A 49 -13.58 -12.54 -33.95
C SER A 49 -12.34 -12.26 -33.07
N VAL A 50 -11.99 -10.99 -32.84
CA VAL A 50 -10.78 -10.60 -32.07
C VAL A 50 -11.12 -9.85 -30.78
N GLU A 51 -12.38 -9.84 -30.34
CA GLU A 51 -12.71 -9.59 -28.94
C GLU A 51 -12.53 -10.88 -28.12
N LYS A 52 -11.32 -11.44 -28.21
CA LYS A 52 -10.87 -12.49 -27.30
C LYS A 52 -10.71 -11.81 -25.95
N ARG A 53 -11.77 -11.91 -25.14
CA ARG A 53 -11.88 -11.52 -23.74
C ARG A 53 -10.50 -11.29 -23.11
N VAL A 54 -10.15 -10.04 -22.90
CA VAL A 54 -9.37 -9.69 -21.72
C VAL A 54 -10.33 -9.94 -20.56
N VAL A 55 -10.38 -11.19 -20.09
CA VAL A 55 -11.00 -11.50 -18.80
C VAL A 55 -10.18 -10.70 -17.80
N SER A 56 -10.74 -9.63 -17.25
CA SER A 56 -10.12 -8.97 -16.12
C SER A 56 -10.00 -10.01 -15.01
N THR A 57 -8.76 -10.40 -14.71
CA THR A 57 -8.40 -11.19 -13.53
C THR A 57 -8.45 -10.31 -12.28
N GLU A 58 -9.49 -9.48 -12.16
CA GLU A 58 -9.74 -8.73 -10.94
C GLU A 58 -10.25 -9.71 -9.89
N ARG A 59 -9.47 -9.88 -8.83
CA ARG A 59 -9.87 -10.70 -7.69
C ARG A 59 -11.10 -10.09 -7.06
N SER A 60 -12.10 -10.91 -6.80
CA SER A 60 -13.31 -10.50 -6.13
C SER A 60 -13.14 -10.76 -4.64
N CYS A 61 -12.97 -9.69 -3.86
CA CYS A 61 -12.81 -9.75 -2.41
C CYS A 61 -13.89 -8.90 -1.75
N GLY A 62 -14.84 -9.53 -1.07
CA GLY A 62 -15.90 -8.82 -0.36
C GLY A 62 -17.08 -8.41 -1.22
N VAL A 63 -17.34 -9.11 -2.33
CA VAL A 63 -18.45 -8.74 -3.23
C VAL A 63 -19.76 -9.35 -2.73
N ILE A 64 -20.81 -8.52 -2.63
CA ILE A 64 -22.11 -8.90 -2.05
C ILE A 64 -23.06 -9.35 -3.15
N GLY A 65 -23.60 -10.56 -3.03
CA GLY A 65 -24.47 -11.14 -4.06
C GLY A 65 -24.76 -12.62 -3.85
N TYR A 66 -25.16 -13.32 -4.90
CA TYR A 66 -25.49 -14.75 -4.88
C TYR A 66 -24.60 -15.54 -5.82
N ASP A 67 -24.40 -16.83 -5.55
CA ASP A 67 -23.78 -17.71 -6.53
C ASP A 67 -24.76 -18.05 -7.67
N GLN A 68 -24.22 -18.28 -8.85
CA GLN A 68 -24.99 -18.71 -10.02
C GLN A 68 -25.15 -20.24 -10.09
N GLN A 69 -24.73 -20.97 -9.04
CA GLN A 69 -24.66 -22.44 -8.99
C GLN A 69 -23.85 -23.05 -10.14
N LYS A 70 -22.78 -22.35 -10.58
CA LYS A 70 -21.92 -22.71 -11.70
C LYS A 70 -20.42 -22.49 -11.36
N PRO A 71 -19.82 -23.33 -10.50
CA PRO A 71 -20.38 -24.50 -9.85
C PRO A 71 -21.16 -24.15 -8.58
N SER A 72 -22.03 -25.06 -8.14
CA SER A 72 -22.55 -25.04 -6.77
C SER A 72 -21.41 -25.20 -5.76
N PRO A 73 -21.56 -24.74 -4.51
CA PRO A 73 -20.52 -24.96 -3.50
C PRO A 73 -20.30 -26.46 -3.28
N PHE A 74 -19.05 -26.90 -3.37
CA PHE A 74 -18.68 -28.31 -3.19
C PHE A 74 -18.62 -28.70 -1.72
N CYS A 75 -18.48 -27.71 -0.83
CA CYS A 75 -18.51 -27.91 0.60
C CYS A 75 -19.23 -26.74 1.28
N ILE A 76 -20.09 -27.06 2.25
CA ILE A 76 -20.75 -26.07 3.11
C ILE A 76 -20.44 -26.43 4.55
N LYS A 77 -20.06 -25.43 5.34
CA LYS A 77 -19.74 -25.60 6.76
C LYS A 77 -20.68 -24.76 7.59
N HIS A 78 -21.60 -25.42 8.28
CA HIS A 78 -22.65 -24.78 9.07
C HIS A 78 -22.19 -24.48 10.50
N PHE A 79 -21.46 -23.38 10.67
CA PHE A 79 -21.15 -22.79 11.97
C PHE A 79 -20.89 -21.29 11.79
N LYS A 80 -20.96 -20.50 12.86
CA LYS A 80 -20.60 -19.09 12.79
C LYS A 80 -19.09 -18.99 12.60
N CYS A 81 -18.68 -18.58 11.42
CA CYS A 81 -17.31 -18.42 10.98
C CYS A 81 -17.04 -16.95 10.68
N THR A 82 -15.82 -16.51 10.90
CA THR A 82 -15.30 -15.25 10.35
C THR A 82 -14.82 -15.48 8.92
N VAL A 83 -14.53 -14.39 8.20
CA VAL A 83 -13.95 -14.49 6.86
C VAL A 83 -12.57 -15.19 6.92
N SER A 84 -11.79 -14.94 7.98
CA SER A 84 -10.51 -15.62 8.27
C SER A 84 -10.69 -17.14 8.38
N ASP A 85 -11.68 -17.59 9.16
CA ASP A 85 -11.97 -19.02 9.32
C ASP A 85 -12.31 -19.69 7.97
N CYS A 86 -13.12 -19.02 7.15
CA CYS A 86 -13.46 -19.53 5.82
C CYS A 86 -12.23 -19.55 4.89
N LEU A 87 -11.42 -18.50 4.89
CA LEU A 87 -10.23 -18.44 4.06
C LEU A 87 -9.23 -19.54 4.40
N ALA A 88 -8.93 -19.75 5.69
CA ALA A 88 -8.07 -20.83 6.15
C ALA A 88 -8.61 -22.21 5.74
N LEU A 89 -9.93 -22.42 5.87
CA LEU A 89 -10.58 -23.65 5.42
C LEU A 89 -10.56 -23.82 3.90
N CYS A 90 -10.66 -22.74 3.14
CA CYS A 90 -10.53 -22.77 1.68
C CYS A 90 -9.08 -23.12 1.30
N GLN A 91 -8.10 -22.46 1.90
CA GLN A 91 -6.68 -22.71 1.64
C GLN A 91 -6.23 -24.14 1.99
N SER A 92 -6.83 -24.76 3.01
CA SER A 92 -6.59 -26.18 3.35
C SER A 92 -7.07 -27.18 2.29
N LYS A 93 -7.85 -26.73 1.29
CA LYS A 93 -8.42 -27.57 0.24
C LYS A 93 -7.84 -27.17 -1.11
N PRO A 94 -7.11 -28.07 -1.79
CA PRO A 94 -6.48 -27.74 -3.06
C PRO A 94 -7.49 -27.31 -4.14
N GLU A 95 -8.70 -27.85 -4.12
CA GLU A 95 -9.78 -27.58 -5.06
C GLU A 95 -10.57 -26.29 -4.78
N CYS A 96 -10.33 -25.61 -3.65
CA CYS A 96 -11.03 -24.36 -3.35
C CYS A 96 -10.38 -23.20 -4.12
N GLU A 97 -11.18 -22.46 -4.87
CA GLU A 97 -10.77 -21.28 -5.65
C GLU A 97 -11.47 -20.01 -5.16
N SER A 98 -12.65 -20.14 -4.55
CA SER A 98 -13.34 -19.06 -3.86
C SER A 98 -14.23 -19.60 -2.73
N PHE A 99 -14.70 -18.70 -1.88
CA PHE A 99 -15.68 -19.00 -0.86
C PHE A 99 -16.68 -17.86 -0.70
N ALA A 100 -17.86 -18.18 -0.18
CA ALA A 100 -18.82 -17.21 0.31
C ALA A 100 -19.01 -17.38 1.81
N ILE A 101 -19.24 -16.27 2.49
CA ILE A 101 -19.67 -16.24 3.88
C ILE A 101 -21.13 -15.79 3.93
N GLY A 102 -21.94 -16.47 4.73
CA GLY A 102 -23.28 -16.04 5.06
C GLY A 102 -23.57 -16.21 6.54
N SER A 103 -24.77 -15.79 6.97
CA SER A 103 -25.20 -15.87 8.37
C SER A 103 -25.15 -17.28 8.98
N ARG A 104 -25.04 -18.33 8.16
CA ARG A 104 -25.07 -19.73 8.56
C ARG A 104 -23.77 -20.50 8.30
N GLY A 105 -22.73 -19.87 7.75
CA GLY A 105 -21.49 -20.60 7.47
C GLY A 105 -20.68 -20.16 6.25
N CYS A 106 -19.66 -20.96 5.96
CA CYS A 106 -18.83 -20.87 4.76
C CYS A 106 -19.37 -21.78 3.64
N TYR A 107 -19.28 -21.32 2.42
CA TYR A 107 -19.62 -22.04 1.19
C TYR A 107 -18.38 -22.03 0.31
N PHE A 108 -17.84 -23.18 -0.06
CA PHE A 108 -16.58 -23.30 -0.80
C PHE A 108 -16.85 -23.69 -2.24
N TYR A 109 -16.19 -23.04 -3.18
CA TYR A 109 -16.38 -23.23 -4.61
C TYR A 109 -15.06 -23.60 -5.29
N SER A 110 -15.14 -24.44 -6.31
CA SER A 110 -14.01 -24.85 -7.14
C SER A 110 -13.81 -23.97 -8.37
N ALA A 111 -14.42 -22.80 -8.36
CA ALA A 111 -14.19 -21.74 -9.33
C ALA A 111 -13.96 -20.43 -8.58
N VAL A 112 -13.23 -19.52 -9.22
CA VAL A 112 -13.16 -18.12 -8.79
C VAL A 112 -14.56 -17.50 -8.78
N VAL A 113 -14.74 -16.42 -8.03
CA VAL A 113 -16.02 -15.70 -7.92
C VAL A 113 -16.45 -15.20 -9.30
N ALA A 114 -15.50 -14.71 -10.10
CA ALA A 114 -15.75 -14.26 -11.46
C ALA A 114 -16.36 -15.39 -12.32
N GLY A 115 -17.57 -15.15 -12.83
CA GLY A 115 -18.31 -16.13 -13.65
C GLY A 115 -19.24 -17.07 -12.86
N ASN A 116 -19.13 -17.13 -11.53
CA ASN A 116 -20.06 -17.85 -10.66
C ASN A 116 -20.88 -16.91 -9.75
N PHE A 117 -20.84 -15.60 -10.00
CA PHE A 117 -21.40 -14.59 -9.09
C PHE A 117 -22.42 -13.69 -9.76
N HIS A 118 -23.47 -13.34 -9.02
CA HIS A 118 -24.47 -12.34 -9.40
C HIS A 118 -24.55 -11.28 -8.29
N ALA A 119 -24.15 -10.05 -8.61
CA ALA A 119 -24.14 -8.94 -7.65
C ALA A 119 -25.55 -8.56 -7.19
N ASP A 120 -25.77 -8.49 -5.89
CA ASP A 120 -26.99 -8.00 -5.26
C ASP A 120 -26.66 -7.48 -3.86
N LEU A 121 -26.78 -6.16 -3.66
CA LEU A 121 -26.45 -5.50 -2.39
C LEU A 121 -27.36 -5.91 -1.22
N ASN A 122 -28.50 -6.57 -1.48
CA ASN A 122 -29.39 -7.09 -0.44
C ASN A 122 -29.07 -8.54 -0.04
N SER A 123 -28.12 -9.18 -0.71
CA SER A 123 -27.75 -10.54 -0.39
C SER A 123 -27.16 -10.63 1.03
N PRO A 124 -27.49 -11.69 1.79
CA PRO A 124 -26.83 -11.97 3.06
C PRO A 124 -25.46 -12.64 2.88
N PHE A 125 -24.99 -12.80 1.63
CA PHE A 125 -23.73 -13.45 1.31
C PHE A 125 -22.71 -12.48 0.73
N GLU A 126 -21.47 -12.70 1.13
CA GLU A 126 -20.31 -11.99 0.64
C GLU A 126 -19.28 -12.99 0.11
N PHE A 127 -18.73 -12.73 -1.08
CA PHE A 127 -17.89 -13.64 -1.83
C PHE A 127 -16.45 -13.17 -1.92
N TYR A 128 -15.53 -14.14 -1.90
CA TYR A 128 -14.10 -13.94 -1.82
C TYR A 128 -13.36 -14.99 -2.65
N ASP A 129 -12.46 -14.55 -3.52
CA ASP A 129 -11.47 -15.45 -4.12
C ASP A 129 -10.47 -15.94 -3.07
N ARG A 130 -9.95 -17.16 -3.25
CA ARG A 130 -8.90 -17.72 -2.38
C ARG A 130 -7.65 -16.84 -2.34
N ALA A 131 -7.37 -16.15 -3.44
CA ALA A 131 -6.25 -15.23 -3.58
C ALA A 131 -6.47 -13.87 -2.90
N CYS A 132 -7.54 -13.67 -2.12
CA CYS A 132 -7.72 -12.43 -1.35
C CYS A 132 -6.74 -12.30 -0.17
N ALA A 133 -6.15 -13.40 0.29
CA ALA A 133 -5.23 -13.45 1.43
C ALA A 133 -3.87 -12.81 1.14
N SER A 134 -3.36 -12.95 -0.08
CA SER A 134 -2.07 -12.42 -0.48
C SER A 134 -2.24 -11.49 -1.65
N GLY A 135 -1.34 -10.54 -1.86
CA GLY A 135 -1.49 -9.61 -2.97
C GLY A 135 -0.41 -8.58 -3.02
N SER A 136 -0.61 -7.61 -3.90
CA SER A 136 0.30 -6.50 -4.07
C SER A 136 -0.45 -5.18 -4.13
N GLY A 137 0.16 -4.14 -3.59
CA GLY A 137 -0.40 -2.80 -3.68
C GLY A 137 0.65 -1.72 -3.49
N ARG A 138 0.28 -0.49 -3.83
CA ARG A 138 1.07 0.70 -3.53
C ARG A 138 0.61 1.30 -2.22
N ILE A 139 1.53 1.85 -1.43
CA ILE A 139 1.16 2.53 -0.18
C ILE A 139 0.81 3.98 -0.48
N ARG A 140 -0.49 4.28 -0.47
CA ARG A 140 -1.06 5.61 -0.60
C ARG A 140 -1.08 6.31 0.75
N LEU A 141 -0.71 7.60 0.73
CA LEU A 141 -0.70 8.50 1.89
C LEU A 141 -1.90 9.45 1.77
N GLU A 142 -2.72 9.52 2.80
CA GLU A 142 -3.89 10.40 2.86
C GLU A 142 -3.80 11.37 4.02
N ASN A 143 -4.33 12.58 3.81
CA ASN A 143 -4.64 13.49 4.91
C ASN A 143 -5.75 12.88 5.79
N LEU A 144 -5.95 13.44 6.99
CA LEU A 144 -6.96 12.94 7.91
C LEU A 144 -8.39 13.03 7.36
N ASP A 145 -8.65 13.96 6.44
CA ASP A 145 -9.92 14.14 5.72
C ASP A 145 -10.12 13.15 4.55
N GLY A 146 -9.12 12.30 4.26
CA GLY A 146 -9.15 11.30 3.18
C GLY A 146 -8.66 11.82 1.82
N SER A 147 -8.31 13.10 1.70
CA SER A 147 -7.70 13.63 0.48
C SER A 147 -6.30 13.04 0.27
N LEU A 148 -5.94 12.83 -1.00
CA LEU A 148 -4.62 12.29 -1.37
C LEU A 148 -3.52 13.27 -0.96
N TYR A 149 -2.57 12.81 -0.14
CA TYR A 149 -1.33 13.53 0.15
C TYR A 149 -0.22 13.13 -0.85
N GLY A 150 -0.14 11.84 -1.18
CA GLY A 150 0.85 11.28 -2.10
C GLY A 150 0.98 9.78 -1.93
N TYR A 151 2.15 9.22 -2.25
CA TYR A 151 2.49 7.81 -2.03
C TYR A 151 3.77 7.69 -1.22
N MET A 152 3.96 6.57 -0.52
CA MET A 152 5.27 6.23 0.03
C MET A 152 6.26 6.02 -1.11
N SER A 153 7.44 6.60 -1.03
CA SER A 153 8.47 6.50 -2.06
C SER A 153 9.11 5.11 -2.11
N ASN A 154 9.36 4.58 -3.31
CA ASN A 154 10.20 3.39 -3.49
C ASN A 154 11.71 3.69 -3.36
N ASN A 155 12.08 4.98 -3.25
CA ASN A 155 13.42 5.45 -2.94
C ASN A 155 13.60 5.71 -1.44
N PHE A 156 14.82 6.06 -1.06
CA PHE A 156 15.20 6.45 0.30
C PHE A 156 15.84 7.84 0.25
N ASN A 157 15.73 8.58 1.35
CA ASN A 157 16.55 9.76 1.57
C ASN A 157 18.02 9.35 1.85
N PRO A 158 18.97 10.31 1.95
CA PRO A 158 20.38 10.00 2.25
C PRO A 158 20.63 9.27 3.58
N PHE A 159 19.63 9.20 4.47
CA PHE A 159 19.70 8.50 5.75
C PHE A 159 19.07 7.11 5.70
N GLY A 160 18.65 6.63 4.52
CA GLY A 160 18.05 5.30 4.40
C GLY A 160 16.60 5.23 4.87
N GLU A 161 15.88 6.35 4.86
CA GLU A 161 14.49 6.45 5.33
C GLU A 161 13.53 6.72 4.16
N ARG A 162 12.30 6.23 4.26
CA ARG A 162 11.25 6.41 3.26
C ARG A 162 10.68 7.84 3.32
N THR A 163 10.37 8.37 2.16
CA THR A 163 9.80 9.72 1.97
C THR A 163 8.43 9.62 1.28
N THR A 164 7.86 10.75 0.87
CA THR A 164 6.73 10.78 -0.06
C THR A 164 7.18 10.82 -1.52
N ALA A 165 6.28 10.45 -2.43
CA ALA A 165 6.48 10.42 -3.87
C ALA A 165 5.16 10.57 -4.63
N THR A 166 5.27 10.75 -5.95
CA THR A 166 4.16 10.59 -6.90
C THR A 166 3.91 9.11 -7.21
N LEU A 167 2.80 8.81 -7.89
CA LEU A 167 2.43 7.44 -8.29
C LEU A 167 3.54 6.71 -9.06
N ALA A 168 4.30 7.42 -9.90
CA ALA A 168 5.37 6.84 -10.72
C ALA A 168 6.52 6.22 -9.89
N ASN A 169 6.77 6.77 -8.70
CA ASN A 169 7.83 6.33 -7.79
C ASN A 169 7.24 5.76 -6.48
N ALA A 170 5.99 5.30 -6.51
CA ALA A 170 5.34 4.72 -5.35
C ALA A 170 5.94 3.34 -5.00
N LEU A 171 6.16 3.11 -3.70
CA LEU A 171 6.53 1.80 -3.16
C LEU A 171 5.37 0.83 -3.39
N LYS A 172 5.66 -0.24 -4.13
CA LYS A 172 4.86 -1.44 -4.23
C LYS A 172 5.31 -2.39 -3.13
N VAL A 173 4.34 -2.93 -2.41
CA VAL A 173 4.56 -3.98 -1.43
C VAL A 173 3.77 -5.22 -1.81
N ASP A 174 4.34 -6.37 -1.49
CA ASP A 174 3.61 -7.63 -1.48
C ASP A 174 3.25 -7.98 -0.03
N TYR A 175 2.10 -8.62 0.15
CA TYR A 175 1.60 -9.03 1.46
C TYR A 175 1.08 -10.46 1.40
N GLU A 176 1.20 -11.15 2.53
CA GLU A 176 0.54 -12.42 2.81
C GLU A 176 -0.20 -12.28 4.14
N ALA A 177 -1.48 -11.93 4.05
CA ALA A 177 -2.38 -11.83 5.18
C ALA A 177 -3.16 -13.15 5.32
N VAL A 178 -2.96 -13.84 6.44
CA VAL A 178 -3.73 -15.05 6.76
C VAL A 178 -5.18 -14.73 7.17
N GLU A 179 -5.50 -13.44 7.38
CA GLU A 179 -6.83 -12.93 7.77
C GLU A 179 -7.16 -11.64 7.01
N PHE A 180 -8.44 -11.30 6.89
CA PHE A 180 -8.88 -10.03 6.28
C PHE A 180 -8.53 -8.80 7.10
N VAL A 181 -8.39 -8.95 8.41
CA VAL A 181 -7.85 -7.94 9.30
C VAL A 181 -6.68 -8.59 10.02
N SER A 182 -5.46 -8.34 9.55
CA SER A 182 -4.29 -8.94 10.18
C SER A 182 -3.99 -8.28 11.52
N THR A 183 -3.58 -9.10 12.48
CA THR A 183 -3.11 -8.62 13.78
C THR A 183 -1.67 -8.18 13.72
N GLN A 184 -0.83 -8.79 12.88
CA GLN A 184 0.56 -8.43 12.62
C GLN A 184 1.09 -9.15 11.37
N LEU A 185 1.72 -8.42 10.44
CA LEU A 185 2.36 -9.00 9.25
C LEU A 185 3.59 -8.21 8.79
N ASN A 186 4.40 -8.90 8.00
CA ASN A 186 5.49 -8.35 7.21
C ASN A 186 4.95 -7.90 5.84
N LEU A 187 5.50 -6.81 5.31
CA LEU A 187 5.26 -6.36 3.94
C LEU A 187 6.58 -6.44 3.16
N ASP A 188 6.56 -7.11 2.02
CA ASP A 188 7.74 -7.28 1.17
C ASP A 188 7.91 -6.05 0.27
N ASN A 189 9.12 -5.48 0.21
CA ASN A 189 9.49 -4.36 -0.66
C ASN A 189 9.61 -4.82 -2.13
N ALA A 190 8.50 -4.90 -2.85
CA ALA A 190 8.45 -5.47 -4.20
C ALA A 190 9.19 -4.65 -5.27
N ASN A 191 9.38 -3.34 -5.06
CA ASN A 191 10.05 -2.46 -6.05
C ASN A 191 11.03 -1.45 -5.43
N SER A 192 11.70 -1.83 -4.34
CA SER A 192 12.72 -0.97 -3.71
C SER A 192 13.78 -0.53 -4.73
N ALA A 193 14.09 0.77 -4.79
CA ALA A 193 15.12 1.30 -5.70
C ALA A 193 16.55 1.04 -5.21
N ALA A 194 16.71 0.85 -3.89
CA ALA A 194 17.97 0.53 -3.23
C ALA A 194 17.71 -0.44 -2.07
N TYR A 195 18.78 -1.02 -1.52
CA TYR A 195 18.71 -2.03 -0.45
C TYR A 195 17.74 -3.18 -0.79
N VAL A 196 17.82 -3.67 -2.02
CA VAL A 196 16.89 -4.68 -2.57
C VAL A 196 16.96 -6.03 -1.85
N ASP A 197 18.04 -6.27 -1.12
CA ASP A 197 18.24 -7.43 -0.26
C ASP A 197 17.63 -7.28 1.14
N LEU A 198 17.20 -6.07 1.52
CA LEU A 198 16.39 -5.82 2.71
C LEU A 198 14.91 -5.99 2.36
N THR A 199 14.43 -7.23 2.48
CA THR A 199 13.14 -7.67 1.96
C THR A 199 11.97 -6.90 2.54
N TYR A 200 11.97 -6.53 3.82
CA TYR A 200 10.76 -6.08 4.49
C TYR A 200 10.71 -4.56 4.64
N LEU A 201 9.51 -3.98 4.48
CA LEU A 201 9.21 -2.62 4.90
C LEU A 201 9.09 -2.59 6.42
N SER A 202 9.95 -1.81 7.07
CA SER A 202 10.19 -1.93 8.52
C SER A 202 10.17 -0.60 9.25
N GLY A 203 9.92 -0.64 10.55
CA GLY A 203 10.10 0.50 11.46
C GLY A 203 11.48 0.44 12.10
N ILE A 204 12.27 1.50 11.96
CA ILE A 204 13.63 1.61 12.51
C ILE A 204 13.63 2.71 13.56
N VAL A 205 14.15 2.44 14.76
CA VAL A 205 14.18 3.43 15.85
C VAL A 205 14.85 4.72 15.39
N GLY A 206 14.14 5.84 15.54
CA GLY A 206 14.56 7.14 15.02
C GLY A 206 15.91 7.59 15.58
N PHE A 207 16.64 8.37 14.79
CA PHE A 207 17.96 8.88 15.19
C PHE A 207 17.90 9.62 16.53
N GLY A 208 16.91 10.52 16.66
CA GLY A 208 16.68 11.33 17.85
C GLY A 208 15.93 10.63 18.99
N ALA A 209 15.49 9.39 18.82
CA ALA A 209 14.81 8.65 19.89
C ALA A 209 15.81 8.23 20.98
N THR A 210 15.39 8.33 22.24
CA THR A 210 16.23 8.01 23.42
C THR A 210 16.16 6.54 23.82
N ASN A 211 15.07 5.86 23.48
CA ASN A 211 14.89 4.43 23.63
C ASN A 211 13.98 3.91 22.49
N SER A 212 13.58 2.64 22.55
CA SER A 212 12.76 2.01 21.53
C SER A 212 11.26 1.99 21.84
N ASP A 213 10.81 2.64 22.92
CA ASP A 213 9.41 2.63 23.34
C ASP A 213 8.65 3.82 22.77
N LEU A 214 7.47 3.54 22.22
CA LEU A 214 6.51 4.49 21.68
C LEU A 214 5.27 4.50 22.58
N GLY A 215 4.85 5.68 23.02
CA GLY A 215 3.66 5.82 23.85
C GLY A 215 3.43 7.25 24.34
N PRO A 216 2.36 7.47 25.13
CA PRO A 216 2.04 8.78 25.69
C PRO A 216 3.20 9.39 26.48
N GLY A 217 3.43 10.69 26.33
CA GLY A 217 4.49 11.41 27.03
C GLY A 217 5.91 11.21 26.46
N SER A 218 6.03 10.53 25.31
CA SER A 218 7.32 10.27 24.66
C SER A 218 7.37 10.90 23.26
N TYR A 219 8.46 11.60 22.96
CA TYR A 219 8.74 12.07 21.60
C TYR A 219 9.42 11.02 20.72
N ASN A 220 9.69 9.82 21.25
CA ASN A 220 10.31 8.76 20.47
C ASN A 220 9.46 8.43 19.24
N TYR A 221 10.16 8.03 18.18
CA TYR A 221 9.56 7.68 16.91
C TYR A 221 10.38 6.57 16.25
N VAL A 222 9.76 5.92 15.28
CA VAL A 222 10.45 5.05 14.32
C VAL A 222 10.32 5.67 12.93
N THR A 223 11.38 5.62 12.13
CA THR A 223 11.32 5.96 10.71
C THR A 223 10.96 4.73 9.91
N LEU A 224 10.28 4.94 8.78
CA LEU A 224 9.97 3.85 7.87
C LEU A 224 11.17 3.62 6.95
N GLY A 225 11.62 2.38 6.85
CA GLY A 225 12.80 1.97 6.08
C GLY A 225 12.68 0.54 5.58
N ALA A 226 13.81 -0.13 5.39
CA ALA A 226 13.83 -1.54 5.04
C ALA A 226 14.73 -2.33 6.00
N SER A 227 14.42 -3.61 6.23
CA SER A 227 15.28 -4.51 7.00
C SER A 227 15.16 -5.97 6.55
N THR A 228 16.02 -6.82 7.10
CA THR A 228 15.75 -8.27 7.17
C THR A 228 14.65 -8.57 8.19
N ASP A 229 14.20 -9.83 8.24
CA ASP A 229 13.08 -10.26 9.08
C ASP A 229 13.33 -10.05 10.58
N THR A 230 12.27 -9.71 11.29
CA THR A 230 12.13 -9.84 12.74
C THR A 230 10.82 -10.56 13.04
N PRO A 231 10.81 -11.56 13.94
CA PRO A 231 9.58 -12.29 14.26
C PRO A 231 8.45 -11.38 14.75
N PRO A 232 7.17 -11.67 14.44
CA PRO A 232 6.04 -10.93 14.99
C PRO A 232 5.95 -11.09 16.52
N GLY A 233 5.44 -10.08 17.20
CA GLY A 233 5.18 -10.07 18.63
C GLY A 233 6.41 -9.90 19.52
N VAL A 234 7.60 -9.72 18.94
CA VAL A 234 8.84 -9.48 19.69
C VAL A 234 9.14 -7.99 19.78
N LYS A 235 9.81 -7.59 20.85
CA LYS A 235 10.34 -6.23 21.03
C LYS A 235 11.37 -5.87 19.94
N PRO A 236 11.79 -4.60 19.81
CA PRO A 236 12.69 -4.15 18.77
C PRO A 236 14.04 -4.84 18.88
N GLN A 237 14.51 -5.41 17.77
CA GLN A 237 15.70 -6.25 17.75
C GLN A 237 16.95 -5.41 17.42
N SER A 238 18.04 -5.67 18.12
CA SER A 238 19.35 -5.06 17.86
C SER A 238 20.19 -5.94 16.92
N GLY A 239 21.12 -5.34 16.18
CA GLY A 239 22.04 -6.07 15.29
C GLY A 239 21.41 -6.60 14.00
N ILE A 240 20.14 -6.32 13.76
CA ILE A 240 19.43 -6.65 12.52
C ILE A 240 19.77 -5.61 11.45
N ASP A 241 20.07 -6.10 10.25
CA ASP A 241 20.47 -5.26 9.13
C ASP A 241 19.29 -4.43 8.62
N ASN A 242 19.53 -3.13 8.41
CA ASN A 242 18.49 -2.17 8.06
C ASN A 242 19.05 -1.00 7.24
N SER A 243 18.18 -0.34 6.48
CA SER A 243 18.54 0.70 5.52
C SER A 243 19.18 1.93 6.19
N PHE A 244 18.72 2.30 7.38
CA PHE A 244 19.29 3.43 8.12
C PHE A 244 20.72 3.15 8.60
N THR A 245 20.95 1.99 9.21
CA THR A 245 22.28 1.59 9.66
C THR A 245 23.26 1.46 8.50
N ARG A 246 22.84 0.93 7.35
CA ARG A 246 23.67 0.89 6.14
C ARG A 246 24.01 2.29 5.62
N ALA A 247 23.05 3.21 5.60
CA ALA A 247 23.24 4.56 5.09
C ALA A 247 24.14 5.42 6.00
N THR A 248 24.01 5.26 7.33
CA THR A 248 24.61 6.17 8.32
C THR A 248 25.79 5.58 9.08
N GLY A 249 25.93 4.25 9.10
CA GLY A 249 26.85 3.52 9.97
C GLY A 249 26.40 3.47 11.44
N ILE A 250 25.21 4.00 11.77
CA ILE A 250 24.69 4.04 13.14
C ILE A 250 23.71 2.90 13.36
N ALA A 251 24.05 1.98 14.26
CA ALA A 251 23.17 0.86 14.62
C ALA A 251 21.90 1.36 15.31
N LYS A 252 20.74 0.89 14.84
CA LYS A 252 19.42 1.14 15.44
C LYS A 252 18.62 -0.15 15.52
N ASN A 253 17.72 -0.23 16.51
CA ASN A 253 16.82 -1.35 16.65
C ASN A 253 15.70 -1.26 15.60
N VAL A 254 15.12 -2.40 15.24
CA VAL A 254 14.14 -2.52 14.15
C VAL A 254 13.09 -3.57 14.44
N GLU A 255 11.91 -3.38 13.84
CA GLU A 255 10.88 -4.41 13.65
C GLU A 255 10.37 -4.36 12.21
N SER A 256 10.25 -5.51 11.54
CA SER A 256 9.68 -5.66 10.21
C SER A 256 8.18 -5.96 10.24
N ALA A 257 7.74 -6.77 11.21
CA ALA A 257 6.36 -7.22 11.32
C ALA A 257 5.51 -6.15 12.02
N ILE A 258 5.47 -4.93 11.49
CA ILE A 258 4.84 -3.78 12.14
C ILE A 258 3.49 -3.42 11.51
N TRP A 259 2.93 -4.26 10.65
CA TRP A 259 1.77 -3.89 9.85
C TRP A 259 0.51 -4.62 10.29
N LYS A 260 -0.59 -3.88 10.43
CA LYS A 260 -1.96 -4.39 10.44
C LYS A 260 -2.62 -3.97 9.14
N LEU A 261 -3.17 -4.94 8.41
CA LEU A 261 -3.83 -4.70 7.15
C LEU A 261 -5.30 -5.09 7.30
N ASP A 262 -6.17 -4.10 7.15
CA ASP A 262 -7.59 -4.32 6.93
C ASP A 262 -7.83 -4.32 5.42
N LEU A 263 -8.02 -5.52 4.85
CA LEU A 263 -8.27 -5.72 3.43
C LEU A 263 -9.67 -5.31 3.00
N GLN A 264 -10.63 -5.20 3.92
CA GLN A 264 -11.99 -4.75 3.60
C GLN A 264 -11.98 -3.24 3.33
N ASN A 265 -11.27 -2.49 4.17
CA ASN A 265 -11.17 -1.04 4.03
C ASN A 265 -9.88 -0.59 3.35
N LEU A 266 -8.98 -1.50 2.99
CA LEU A 266 -7.64 -1.24 2.47
C LEU A 266 -6.84 -0.28 3.37
N VAL A 267 -7.03 -0.38 4.69
CA VAL A 267 -6.34 0.46 5.67
C VAL A 267 -5.09 -0.26 6.15
N LEU A 268 -3.96 0.43 6.07
CA LEU A 268 -2.69 -0.05 6.60
C LEU A 268 -2.39 0.73 7.88
N THR A 269 -2.27 0.02 9.00
CA THR A 269 -2.02 0.64 10.31
C THR A 269 -0.69 0.12 10.85
N PRO A 270 0.26 0.98 11.22
CA PRO A 270 1.45 0.54 11.90
C PRO A 270 1.13 0.11 13.33
N GLN A 271 1.90 -0.85 13.83
CA GLN A 271 1.97 -1.23 15.23
C GLN A 271 3.43 -1.39 15.63
N TRP A 272 3.69 -1.33 16.93
CA TRP A 272 5.04 -1.43 17.45
C TRP A 272 4.97 -2.15 18.80
N VAL A 273 5.91 -3.05 19.07
CA VAL A 273 5.98 -3.78 20.33
C VAL A 273 7.04 -3.10 21.19
N ASN A 274 6.64 -2.46 22.27
CA ASN A 274 7.58 -1.82 23.18
C ASN A 274 8.46 -2.86 23.90
N THR A 275 9.53 -2.39 24.52
CA THR A 275 10.47 -3.24 25.28
C THR A 275 9.81 -3.99 26.45
N ASP A 276 8.70 -3.45 26.96
CA ASP A 276 7.84 -4.03 27.98
C ASP A 276 6.68 -4.87 27.42
N ILE A 277 6.77 -5.28 26.15
CA ILE A 277 5.78 -6.06 25.36
C ILE A 277 4.40 -5.40 25.19
N THR A 278 4.25 -4.13 25.58
CA THR A 278 3.01 -3.37 25.32
C THR A 278 2.98 -2.86 23.89
N SER A 279 1.78 -2.46 23.43
CA SER A 279 1.62 -1.74 22.17
C SER A 279 0.64 -0.58 22.39
N ASN A 280 1.00 0.61 21.91
CA ASN A 280 0.19 1.82 22.03
C ASN A 280 -0.37 2.22 20.65
N PRO A 281 -1.48 2.98 20.59
CA PRO A 281 -1.93 3.60 19.35
C PRO A 281 -0.83 4.47 18.75
N LEU A 282 -0.62 4.34 17.44
CA LEU A 282 0.43 5.04 16.73
C LEU A 282 -0.15 6.02 15.71
N THR A 283 0.60 7.09 15.47
CA THR A 283 0.32 8.09 14.44
C THR A 283 1.43 8.06 13.39
N VAL A 284 1.06 7.97 12.11
CA VAL A 284 1.98 8.19 11.00
C VAL A 284 2.12 9.68 10.79
N VAL A 285 3.37 10.15 10.69
CA VAL A 285 3.70 11.56 10.49
C VAL A 285 4.66 11.73 9.30
N PHE A 286 4.53 12.85 8.61
CA PHE A 286 5.53 13.33 7.68
C PHE A 286 6.11 14.65 8.15
N THR A 287 7.43 14.70 8.30
CA THR A 287 8.17 15.91 8.66
C THR A 287 9.59 15.82 8.13
N GLN A 288 10.22 16.97 7.85
CA GLN A 288 11.63 17.03 7.44
C GLN A 288 12.01 16.05 6.30
N ASN A 289 11.09 15.83 5.36
CA ASN A 289 11.23 14.89 4.24
C ASN A 289 11.39 13.40 4.65
N THR A 290 10.82 13.00 5.78
CA THR A 290 10.84 11.61 6.27
C THR A 290 9.46 11.19 6.75
N LEU A 291 9.08 9.95 6.44
CA LEU A 291 7.93 9.28 7.05
C LEU A 291 8.35 8.61 8.36
N ALA A 292 7.63 8.92 9.43
CA ALA A 292 7.85 8.37 10.75
C ALA A 292 6.54 7.94 11.41
N VAL A 293 6.66 7.18 12.49
CA VAL A 293 5.56 6.71 13.32
C VAL A 293 5.87 7.05 14.78
N THR A 294 4.92 7.67 15.49
CA THR A 294 5.07 8.08 16.89
C THR A 294 3.88 7.63 17.74
N GLY A 295 4.11 7.39 19.03
CA GLY A 295 3.06 7.10 20.02
C GLY A 295 2.42 8.35 20.64
N ASP A 296 3.04 9.53 20.49
CA ASP A 296 2.51 10.80 20.96
C ASP A 296 2.85 11.93 19.98
N PHE A 297 1.84 12.34 19.21
CA PHE A 297 2.01 13.39 18.19
C PHE A 297 2.36 14.76 18.80
N THR A 298 1.84 15.05 20.01
CA THR A 298 2.05 16.34 20.65
C THR A 298 3.48 16.45 21.16
N GLU A 299 3.97 15.45 21.89
CA GLU A 299 5.35 15.44 22.37
C GLU A 299 6.37 15.39 21.22
N PHE A 300 6.05 14.63 20.16
CA PHE A 300 6.86 14.60 18.94
C PHE A 300 6.99 15.99 18.31
N THR A 301 5.88 16.72 18.12
CA THR A 301 5.91 18.05 17.47
C THR A 301 6.48 19.15 18.37
N ASN A 302 6.33 19.04 19.68
CA ASN A 302 7.03 19.92 20.64
C ASN A 302 8.56 19.80 20.53
N THR A 303 9.05 18.61 20.21
CA THR A 303 10.50 18.31 20.15
C THR A 303 11.09 18.59 18.77
N PHE A 304 10.42 18.14 17.70
CA PHE A 304 10.95 18.17 16.33
C PHE A 304 10.30 19.21 15.41
N GLY A 305 9.33 19.97 15.93
CA GLY A 305 8.60 20.99 15.17
C GLY A 305 7.41 20.42 14.40
N THR A 306 6.90 21.19 13.45
CA THR A 306 5.67 20.87 12.72
C THR A 306 5.77 19.56 11.94
N ALA A 307 4.70 18.76 12.01
CA ALA A 307 4.55 17.53 11.25
C ALA A 307 3.10 17.39 10.75
N VAL A 308 2.91 16.66 9.66
CA VAL A 308 1.59 16.35 9.09
C VAL A 308 1.20 14.94 9.52
N GLN A 309 0.02 14.76 10.13
CA GLN A 309 -0.53 13.44 10.40
C GLN A 309 -1.12 12.85 9.11
N LEU A 310 -0.80 11.58 8.84
CA LEU A 310 -1.23 10.88 7.64
C LEU A 310 -1.92 9.56 7.99
N LYS A 311 -2.77 9.10 7.07
CA LYS A 311 -3.31 7.73 7.03
C LYS A 311 -2.65 6.96 5.90
N LEU A 312 -2.41 5.67 6.11
CA LEU A 312 -1.90 4.79 5.06
C LEU A 312 -3.05 3.94 4.50
N ARG A 313 -3.10 3.83 3.18
CA ARG A 313 -3.98 2.91 2.48
C ARG A 313 -3.20 2.07 1.49
N LEU A 314 -3.68 0.85 1.26
CA LEU A 314 -3.19 0.03 0.18
C LEU A 314 -4.00 0.30 -1.08
N GLU A 315 -3.33 0.73 -2.15
CA GLU A 315 -3.91 0.82 -3.48
C GLU A 315 -3.52 -0.44 -4.25
N LEU A 316 -4.45 -1.39 -4.38
CA LEU A 316 -4.18 -2.68 -5.01
C LEU A 316 -3.71 -2.50 -6.46
N THR A 317 -2.69 -3.25 -6.86
CA THR A 317 -2.23 -3.30 -8.25
C THR A 317 -2.80 -4.52 -8.93
N THR A 318 -3.53 -4.33 -10.03
CA THR A 318 -4.00 -5.40 -10.91
C THR A 318 -2.86 -6.00 -11.74
#